data_AF-A0A1I2AEA4-F1
#
_entry.id   AF-A0A1I2AEA4-F1
#
_cell.length_a   1.000
_cell.length_b   1.000
_cell.length_c   1.000
_cell.angle_alpha   90.00
_cell.angle_beta   90.00
_cell.angle_gamma   90.00
#
_symmetry.space_group_name_H-M   'P 1'
#
loop_
_entity.id
_entity.type
_entity.pdbx_description
1 polymer ?
#
loop_
_entity_poly.entity_id
_entity_poly.type
_entity_poly.pdbx_seq_one_letter_code
_entity_poly.pdbx_strand_id
1 'polypeptide(L)'
;MKSLRTVRFWYPVCIALFMSFALGSCMNILQEDHPATSYLVSSTKVGNDIPLQQLQAIVSQTNPTYLGLLKYGITAYKLVYRTKNWDGTTINASGLLIVPATTNSVPVIGQQHGTIFTDAEAPSYFGPASEAFQFSSIFASNGYILACPDYIGFGESKNVIHTYEHRASQAQTSLDMLRAAREYIKANSAIKWDSRLYLAGYSEGGYATMALYKKMQEEVPTEFNLKAVSTGAGAYDKTNFTKAVVGLPSAGNPNWNRAFLWVLFTYNTIYSDLRRPMDYYFVEPYLTDVKTNGLAANLNVSIDQTFTTAFKQGVLLGTDKAFLAALADNDIYNWKPLIPLLLTHGDADQQVYPLNTASAFAAMTAQGSQVVIPNIVPGKTHVETIPYWLDATYALFQKFQ
;
A
#
# COMPACT_ATOMS: atom_id res chain seq x y z
N MET A 1 84.63 7.10 51.81
CA MET A 1 84.39 7.14 53.28
C MET A 1 82.88 7.07 53.52
N LYS A 2 82.45 6.12 54.38
CA LYS A 2 81.28 6.10 55.30
C LYS A 2 80.07 7.02 54.98
N SER A 3 78.80 6.68 55.14
CA SER A 3 78.07 5.51 55.66
C SER A 3 76.59 5.89 55.79
N LEU A 4 75.69 4.90 55.72
CA LEU A 4 74.50 4.69 56.59
C LEU A 4 73.39 5.77 56.72
N ARG A 5 72.18 5.32 56.31
CA ARG A 5 70.87 5.29 57.00
C ARG A 5 70.39 6.54 57.75
N THR A 6 69.13 6.93 57.51
CA THR A 6 68.02 6.73 58.49
C THR A 6 66.65 7.16 57.93
N VAL A 7 65.63 6.49 58.48
CA VAL A 7 64.19 6.59 58.26
C VAL A 7 63.60 7.72 59.11
N ARG A 8 62.53 8.40 58.64
CA ARG A 8 61.41 8.84 59.50
C ARG A 8 60.19 9.35 58.70
N PHE A 9 59.06 8.68 58.92
CA PHE A 9 57.68 9.11 58.69
C PHE A 9 57.33 10.32 59.56
N TRP A 10 56.60 11.32 59.06
CA TRP A 10 55.60 12.14 59.80
C TRP A 10 54.64 12.82 58.79
N TYR A 11 53.33 12.59 58.96
CA TYR A 11 52.24 13.35 58.30
C TYR A 11 52.10 14.74 58.96
N PRO A 12 51.55 15.73 58.22
CA PRO A 12 50.29 16.30 58.67
C PRO A 12 49.28 16.56 57.54
N VAL A 13 48.02 16.47 57.98
CA VAL A 13 46.78 16.84 57.31
C VAL A 13 46.78 18.32 56.90
N CYS A 14 46.42 18.62 55.64
CA CYS A 14 45.82 19.89 55.25
C CYS A 14 44.75 19.64 54.18
N ILE A 15 43.56 20.11 54.51
CA ILE A 15 42.32 20.08 53.73
C ILE A 15 42.44 21.05 52.55
N ALA A 16 42.14 20.59 51.33
CA ALA A 16 41.70 21.49 50.26
C ALA A 16 40.85 20.75 49.19
N LEU A 17 39.70 21.37 48.97
CA LEU A 17 38.59 21.16 48.05
C LEU A 17 38.90 20.76 46.58
N PHE A 18 37.92 20.03 46.01
CA PHE A 18 37.38 20.12 44.64
C PHE A 18 38.22 19.70 43.42
N MET A 19 37.90 18.56 42.80
CA MET A 19 36.98 18.47 41.65
C MET A 19 37.01 17.06 41.04
N SER A 20 35.83 16.55 40.78
CA SER A 20 35.49 15.26 40.20
C SER A 20 35.69 15.24 38.69
N PHE A 21 36.35 14.19 38.17
CA PHE A 21 36.06 13.62 36.86
C PHE A 21 36.19 12.09 36.96
N ALA A 22 35.05 11.42 37.10
CA ALA A 22 34.95 9.97 36.95
C ALA A 22 34.66 9.68 35.46
N LEU A 23 35.62 9.04 34.78
CA LEU A 23 35.41 8.45 33.47
C LEU A 23 34.63 7.14 33.66
N GLY A 24 33.34 7.17 33.34
CA GLY A 24 32.48 6.00 33.27
C GLY A 24 32.77 5.19 32.00
N SER A 25 33.15 3.93 32.18
CA SER A 25 33.30 2.91 31.14
C SER A 25 31.93 2.65 30.49
N CYS A 26 31.80 2.90 29.18
CA CYS A 26 30.67 2.38 28.40
C CYS A 26 31.00 0.96 27.92
N MET A 27 30.13 0.01 28.26
CA MET A 27 30.08 -1.30 27.63
C MET A 27 29.77 -1.10 26.14
N ASN A 28 30.69 -1.51 25.27
CA ASN A 28 30.45 -1.65 23.84
C ASN A 28 29.43 -2.78 23.64
N ILE A 29 28.18 -2.42 23.36
CA ILE A 29 27.26 -3.31 22.64
C ILE A 29 27.82 -3.37 21.22
N LEU A 30 28.15 -4.57 20.76
CA LEU A 30 28.55 -4.84 19.38
C LEU A 30 27.44 -4.36 18.46
N GLN A 31 27.64 -3.22 17.81
CA GLN A 31 26.81 -2.75 16.72
C GLN A 31 27.21 -3.59 15.51
N GLU A 32 26.34 -4.54 15.11
CA GLU A 32 26.51 -5.24 13.85
C GLU A 32 26.54 -4.19 12.72
N ASP A 33 27.61 -4.23 11.94
CA ASP A 33 27.89 -3.29 10.86
C ASP A 33 26.94 -3.61 9.69
N HIS A 34 25.69 -3.20 9.81
CA HIS A 34 24.73 -3.34 8.72
C HIS A 34 25.08 -2.33 7.61
N PRO A 35 25.05 -2.74 6.33
CA PRO A 35 25.23 -1.79 5.24
C PRO A 35 24.22 -0.64 5.38
N ALA A 36 24.67 0.59 5.16
CA ALA A 36 23.84 1.78 5.29
C ALA A 36 22.55 1.63 4.43
N THR A 37 21.40 1.56 5.10
CA THR A 37 20.09 1.46 4.45
C THR A 37 19.63 2.84 3.99
N SER A 38 19.16 2.94 2.75
CA SER A 38 18.63 4.20 2.20
C SER A 38 17.14 4.34 2.48
N TYR A 39 16.41 3.22 2.56
CA TYR A 39 14.95 3.21 2.70
C TYR A 39 14.51 2.63 4.04
N LEU A 40 15.01 1.45 4.41
CA LEU A 40 14.67 0.77 5.66
C LEU A 40 15.17 1.59 6.86
N VAL A 41 14.25 1.90 7.78
CA VAL A 41 14.54 2.58 9.04
C VAL A 41 14.65 1.59 10.18
N SER A 42 13.67 0.69 10.29
CA SER A 42 13.65 -0.35 11.32
C SER A 42 12.78 -1.53 10.87
N SER A 43 12.96 -2.66 11.54
CA SER A 43 12.18 -3.88 11.33
C SER A 43 11.87 -4.54 12.67
N THR A 44 10.63 -4.95 12.86
CA THR A 44 10.19 -5.64 14.08
C THR A 44 9.36 -6.85 13.72
N LYS A 45 9.64 -8.02 14.31
CA LYS A 45 8.81 -9.21 14.14
C LYS A 45 7.41 -8.96 14.72
N VAL A 46 6.36 -9.28 13.97
CA VAL A 46 4.96 -9.09 14.37
C VAL A 46 4.39 -10.43 14.82
N GLY A 47 4.06 -10.53 16.11
CA GLY A 47 3.57 -11.76 16.69
C GLY A 47 4.59 -12.91 16.69
N ASN A 48 4.08 -14.12 16.90
CA ASN A 48 4.87 -15.35 16.80
C ASN A 48 4.91 -15.87 15.36
N ASP A 49 5.85 -16.76 15.07
CA ASP A 49 5.78 -17.53 13.83
C ASP A 49 4.46 -18.30 13.77
N ILE A 50 3.87 -18.39 12.59
CA ILE A 50 2.63 -19.14 12.36
C ILE A 50 3.03 -20.46 11.68
N PRO A 51 3.01 -21.61 12.40
CA PRO A 51 3.28 -22.91 11.80
C PRO A 51 2.26 -23.25 10.72
N LEU A 52 2.67 -24.09 9.76
CA LEU A 52 1.79 -24.53 8.66
C LEU A 52 0.45 -25.06 9.18
N GLN A 53 0.44 -25.86 10.25
CA GLN A 53 -0.77 -26.46 10.81
C GLN A 53 -1.73 -25.40 11.36
N GLN A 54 -1.20 -24.36 12.01
CA GLN A 54 -2.02 -23.25 12.49
C GLN A 54 -2.61 -22.46 11.33
N LEU A 55 -1.80 -22.20 10.29
CA LEU A 55 -2.29 -21.49 9.12
C LEU A 55 -3.34 -22.30 8.35
N GLN A 56 -3.16 -23.62 8.22
CA GLN A 56 -4.15 -24.53 7.66
C GLN A 56 -5.46 -24.50 8.45
N ALA A 57 -5.41 -24.47 9.78
CA ALA A 57 -6.60 -24.34 10.62
C ALA A 57 -7.35 -23.01 10.34
N ILE A 58 -6.63 -21.88 10.26
CA ILE A 58 -7.21 -20.57 9.95
C ILE A 58 -7.84 -20.55 8.55
N VAL A 59 -7.11 -21.03 7.54
CA VAL A 59 -7.57 -21.02 6.14
C VAL A 59 -8.74 -21.99 5.93
N SER A 60 -8.79 -23.13 6.62
CA SER A 60 -9.91 -24.06 6.53
C SER A 60 -11.26 -23.45 6.94
N GLN A 61 -11.25 -22.46 7.83
CA GLN A 61 -12.45 -21.79 8.31
C GLN A 61 -12.85 -20.59 7.44
N THR A 62 -11.88 -19.92 6.85
CA THR A 62 -12.08 -18.64 6.15
C THR A 62 -12.10 -18.79 4.64
N ASN A 63 -11.22 -19.61 4.07
CA ASN A 63 -11.03 -19.79 2.62
C ASN A 63 -10.63 -21.24 2.27
N PRO A 64 -11.50 -22.24 2.52
CA PRO A 64 -11.15 -23.66 2.41
C PRO A 64 -10.68 -24.09 1.01
N THR A 65 -11.12 -23.39 -0.04
CA THR A 65 -10.70 -23.64 -1.43
C THR A 65 -9.17 -23.56 -1.62
N TYR A 66 -8.48 -22.72 -0.85
CA TYR A 66 -7.04 -22.53 -0.98
C TYR A 66 -6.21 -23.44 -0.08
N LEU A 67 -6.83 -24.35 0.69
CA LEU A 67 -6.11 -25.18 1.66
C LEU A 67 -4.97 -26.01 1.03
N GLY A 68 -5.21 -26.51 -0.19
CA GLY A 68 -4.23 -27.29 -0.95
C GLY A 68 -3.02 -26.49 -1.45
N LEU A 69 -3.04 -25.16 -1.34
CA LEU A 69 -1.93 -24.29 -1.74
C LEU A 69 -0.91 -24.08 -0.60
N LEU A 70 -1.24 -24.36 0.65
CA LEU A 70 -0.35 -24.07 1.77
C LEU A 70 0.77 -25.11 1.85
N LYS A 71 2.03 -24.65 1.87
CA LYS A 71 3.23 -25.51 1.91
C LYS A 71 4.16 -25.21 3.07
N TYR A 72 4.21 -23.97 3.54
CA TYR A 72 5.15 -23.50 4.56
C TYR A 72 4.45 -22.77 5.71
N GLY A 73 5.04 -22.82 6.90
CA GLY A 73 4.75 -21.82 7.93
C GLY A 73 5.26 -20.45 7.50
N ILE A 74 4.89 -19.40 8.23
CA ILE A 74 5.24 -18.01 7.89
C ILE A 74 5.71 -17.22 9.10
N THR A 75 6.56 -16.24 8.85
CA THR A 75 6.98 -15.20 9.80
C THR A 75 6.67 -13.83 9.24
N ALA A 76 6.15 -12.94 10.07
CA ALA A 76 5.78 -11.58 9.67
C ALA A 76 6.66 -10.53 10.34
N TYR A 77 7.02 -9.49 9.61
CA TYR A 77 7.79 -8.35 10.10
C TYR A 77 7.13 -7.03 9.68
N LYS A 78 6.96 -6.11 10.62
CA LYS A 78 6.66 -4.71 10.32
C LYS A 78 7.98 -4.07 9.90
N LEU A 79 7.99 -3.48 8.71
CA LEU A 79 9.08 -2.62 8.25
C LEU A 79 8.64 -1.17 8.38
N VAL A 80 9.49 -0.32 8.94
CA VAL A 80 9.36 1.14 8.85
C VAL A 80 10.35 1.61 7.80
N TYR A 81 9.89 2.43 6.85
CA TYR A 81 10.71 2.91 5.74
C TYR A 81 10.49 4.39 5.46
N ARG A 82 11.53 5.04 4.93
CA ARG A 82 11.47 6.43 4.47
C ARG A 82 10.75 6.50 3.12
N THR A 83 9.84 7.46 3.00
CA THR A 83 9.13 7.78 1.75
C THR A 83 8.87 9.29 1.67
N LYS A 84 8.18 9.71 0.61
CA LYS A 84 7.75 11.09 0.40
C LYS A 84 6.24 11.20 0.55
N ASN A 85 5.79 12.18 1.33
CA ASN A 85 4.40 12.59 1.37
C ASN A 85 4.01 13.32 0.06
N TRP A 86 2.72 13.56 -0.15
CA TRP A 86 2.19 14.22 -1.36
C TRP A 86 2.76 15.63 -1.57
N ASP A 87 3.18 16.31 -0.51
CA ASP A 87 3.80 17.64 -0.52
C ASP A 87 5.34 17.59 -0.69
N GLY A 88 5.93 16.39 -0.88
CA GLY A 88 7.36 16.17 -1.05
C GLY A 88 8.17 16.09 0.26
N THR A 89 7.52 16.27 1.41
CA THR A 89 8.18 16.10 2.71
C THR A 89 8.61 14.65 2.93
N THR A 90 9.80 14.44 3.50
CA THR A 90 10.23 13.09 3.89
C THR A 90 9.48 12.67 5.15
N ILE A 91 8.82 11.52 5.09
CA ILE A 91 8.13 10.92 6.23
C ILE A 91 8.55 9.44 6.37
N ASN A 92 8.23 8.85 7.52
CA ASN A 92 8.28 7.40 7.69
C ASN A 92 6.88 6.84 7.45
N ALA A 93 6.81 5.73 6.71
CA ALA A 93 5.64 4.89 6.57
C ALA A 93 5.97 3.47 7.02
N SER A 94 4.96 2.60 7.12
CA SER A 94 5.17 1.19 7.39
C SER A 94 4.50 0.27 6.40
N GLY A 95 4.89 -0.99 6.48
CA GLY A 95 4.28 -2.09 5.78
C GLY A 95 4.68 -3.41 6.41
N LEU A 96 4.12 -4.48 5.88
CA LEU A 96 4.35 -5.84 6.31
C LEU A 96 5.26 -6.57 5.32
N LEU A 97 6.23 -7.32 5.85
CA LEU A 97 6.98 -8.33 5.12
C LEU A 97 6.60 -9.71 5.68
N ILE A 98 6.00 -10.58 4.85
CA ILE A 98 5.72 -11.98 5.23
C ILE A 98 6.72 -12.89 4.52
N VAL A 99 7.39 -13.73 5.29
CA VAL A 99 8.47 -14.61 4.84
C VAL A 99 8.06 -16.07 5.08
N PRO A 100 8.07 -16.94 4.06
CA PRO A 100 7.82 -18.36 4.24
C PRO A 100 9.01 -19.06 4.90
N ALA A 101 8.72 -20.02 5.78
CA ALA A 101 9.70 -20.88 6.41
C ALA A 101 10.24 -21.93 5.42
N THR A 102 11.09 -21.50 4.49
CA THR A 102 11.71 -22.32 3.45
C THR A 102 13.17 -21.93 3.23
N THR A 103 13.98 -22.88 2.77
CA THR A 103 15.37 -22.65 2.34
C THR A 103 15.49 -22.40 0.84
N ASN A 104 14.40 -22.61 0.08
CA ASN A 104 14.37 -22.36 -1.35
C ASN A 104 14.45 -20.86 -1.64
N SER A 105 15.10 -20.50 -2.75
CA SER A 105 14.96 -19.15 -3.29
C SER A 105 13.55 -18.98 -3.86
N VAL A 106 12.84 -17.98 -3.38
CA VAL A 106 11.43 -17.71 -3.72
C VAL A 106 11.27 -16.30 -4.28
N PRO A 107 10.23 -16.02 -5.08
CA PRO A 107 9.96 -14.70 -5.62
C PRO A 107 9.32 -13.77 -4.57
N VAL A 108 9.32 -12.46 -4.85
CA VAL A 108 8.58 -11.45 -4.06
C VAL A 108 7.28 -11.08 -4.78
N ILE A 109 6.19 -10.91 -4.02
CA ILE A 109 4.96 -10.22 -4.45
C ILE A 109 4.87 -8.90 -3.67
N GLY A 110 4.84 -7.78 -4.40
CA GLY A 110 4.35 -6.51 -3.86
C GLY A 110 2.83 -6.51 -3.86
N GLN A 111 2.20 -6.59 -2.70
CA GLN A 111 0.74 -6.65 -2.59
C GLN A 111 0.16 -5.34 -2.05
N GLN A 112 -0.64 -4.67 -2.85
CA GLN A 112 -1.33 -3.44 -2.52
C GLN A 112 -2.74 -3.74 -2.02
N HIS A 113 -3.08 -3.33 -0.79
CA HIS A 113 -4.39 -3.60 -0.20
C HIS A 113 -5.49 -2.72 -0.79
N GLY A 114 -6.73 -3.21 -0.71
CA GLY A 114 -7.94 -2.46 -1.00
C GLY A 114 -8.24 -1.40 0.07
N THR A 115 -9.42 -0.78 0.00
CA THR A 115 -9.75 0.30 0.94
C THR A 115 -9.88 -0.19 2.38
N ILE A 116 -9.11 0.44 3.27
CA ILE A 116 -9.18 0.25 4.72
C ILE A 116 -9.63 1.55 5.41
N PHE A 117 -10.26 1.43 6.57
CA PHE A 117 -10.80 2.59 7.30
C PHE A 117 -10.17 2.76 8.68
N THR A 118 -9.43 1.76 9.16
CA THR A 118 -8.81 1.73 10.48
C THR A 118 -7.40 1.17 10.41
N ASP A 119 -6.55 1.58 11.37
CA ASP A 119 -5.19 1.02 11.48
C ASP A 119 -5.18 -0.49 11.72
N ALA A 120 -6.22 -1.07 12.33
CA ALA A 120 -6.30 -2.51 12.57
C ALA A 120 -6.37 -3.34 11.29
N GLU A 121 -6.81 -2.73 10.19
CA GLU A 121 -6.87 -3.34 8.85
C GLU A 121 -5.53 -3.21 8.10
N ALA A 122 -4.66 -2.29 8.51
CA ALA A 122 -3.36 -2.06 7.86
C ALA A 122 -2.48 -3.33 7.90
N PRO A 123 -1.79 -3.69 6.81
CA PRO A 123 -0.91 -4.84 6.76
C PRO A 123 0.04 -4.99 7.95
N SER A 124 0.70 -3.93 8.40
CA SER A 124 1.71 -3.99 9.46
C SER A 124 1.18 -4.38 10.84
N TYR A 125 -0.14 -4.28 11.06
CA TYR A 125 -0.79 -4.77 12.27
C TYR A 125 -1.01 -6.29 12.26
N PHE A 126 -1.07 -6.88 11.06
CA PHE A 126 -1.12 -8.32 10.79
C PHE A 126 -2.05 -9.12 11.72
N GLY A 127 -3.33 -8.73 11.75
CA GLY A 127 -4.38 -9.43 12.49
C GLY A 127 -5.57 -9.81 11.61
N PRO A 128 -6.62 -10.44 12.18
CA PRO A 128 -7.77 -10.94 11.42
C PRO A 128 -8.52 -9.90 10.58
N ALA A 129 -8.44 -8.62 10.93
CA ALA A 129 -9.03 -7.52 10.16
C ALA A 129 -8.22 -7.14 8.91
N SER A 130 -6.96 -7.54 8.82
CA SER A 130 -6.08 -7.18 7.70
C SER A 130 -6.24 -8.13 6.52
N GLU A 131 -6.40 -7.56 5.32
CA GLU A 131 -6.38 -8.30 4.05
C GLU A 131 -5.09 -9.14 3.91
N ALA A 132 -3.95 -8.60 4.35
CA ALA A 132 -2.67 -9.30 4.28
C ALA A 132 -2.65 -10.56 5.15
N PHE A 133 -3.30 -10.53 6.32
CA PHE A 133 -3.44 -11.71 7.17
C PHE A 133 -4.31 -12.78 6.50
N GLN A 134 -5.40 -12.37 5.85
CA GLN A 134 -6.36 -13.28 5.23
C GLN A 134 -5.85 -13.92 3.93
N PHE A 135 -5.24 -13.12 3.04
CA PHE A 135 -4.90 -13.54 1.68
C PHE A 135 -3.38 -13.58 1.41
N SER A 136 -2.63 -12.56 1.83
CA SER A 136 -1.17 -12.54 1.62
C SER A 136 -0.48 -13.70 2.36
N SER A 137 -0.99 -14.11 3.52
CA SER A 137 -0.53 -15.32 4.23
C SER A 137 -0.64 -16.61 3.39
N ILE A 138 -1.67 -16.73 2.54
CA ILE A 138 -1.87 -17.90 1.67
C ILE A 138 -0.79 -17.95 0.60
N PHE A 139 -0.54 -16.82 -0.08
CA PHE A 139 0.55 -16.72 -1.06
C PHE A 139 1.90 -16.92 -0.38
N ALA A 140 2.11 -16.35 0.81
CA ALA A 140 3.35 -16.53 1.54
C ALA A 140 3.60 -18.01 1.80
N SER A 141 2.61 -18.71 2.38
CA SER A 141 2.67 -20.15 2.62
C SER A 141 2.84 -20.99 1.35
N ASN A 142 2.40 -20.51 0.18
CA ASN A 142 2.63 -21.20 -1.09
C ASN A 142 4.08 -21.08 -1.62
N GLY A 143 4.90 -20.22 -1.01
CA GLY A 143 6.32 -20.03 -1.36
C GLY A 143 6.61 -18.70 -2.05
N TYR A 144 6.03 -17.60 -1.54
CA TYR A 144 6.32 -16.24 -1.98
C TYR A 144 6.73 -15.39 -0.77
N ILE A 145 7.60 -14.41 -0.95
CA ILE A 145 7.80 -13.34 0.05
C ILE A 145 6.80 -12.23 -0.27
N LEU A 146 6.07 -11.71 0.71
CA LEU A 146 5.05 -10.68 0.49
C LEU A 146 5.52 -9.36 1.07
N ALA A 147 5.50 -8.30 0.28
CA ALA A 147 5.75 -6.92 0.71
C ALA A 147 4.47 -6.09 0.55
N CYS A 148 3.84 -5.74 1.67
CA CYS A 148 2.53 -5.10 1.72
C CYS A 148 2.64 -3.72 2.37
N PRO A 149 2.66 -2.60 1.63
CA PRO A 149 2.66 -1.26 2.24
C PRO A 149 1.34 -0.99 2.96
N ASP A 150 1.36 -0.22 4.06
CA ASP A 150 0.14 0.27 4.72
C ASP A 150 -0.50 1.48 4.01
N TYR A 151 0.21 2.01 3.02
CA TYR A 151 0.03 3.37 2.50
C TYR A 151 0.31 4.48 3.53
N ILE A 152 0.43 5.70 2.99
CA ILE A 152 0.51 6.92 3.79
C ILE A 152 -0.83 7.12 4.49
N GLY A 153 -0.83 7.52 5.76
CA GLY A 153 -2.03 7.76 6.56
C GLY A 153 -2.50 6.57 7.40
N PHE A 154 -1.76 5.46 7.35
CA PHE A 154 -1.94 4.31 8.24
C PHE A 154 -0.61 3.87 8.84
N GLY A 155 -0.70 3.02 9.86
CA GLY A 155 0.45 2.42 10.52
C GLY A 155 1.37 3.47 11.14
N GLU A 156 2.63 3.46 10.74
CA GLU A 156 3.63 4.44 11.17
C GLU A 156 3.25 5.88 10.79
N SER A 157 2.53 6.05 9.68
CA SER A 157 2.18 7.35 9.11
C SER A 157 0.75 7.80 9.42
N LYS A 158 0.09 7.18 10.41
CA LYS A 158 -1.32 7.45 10.75
C LYS A 158 -1.64 8.88 11.20
N ASN A 159 -0.61 9.68 11.48
CA ASN A 159 -0.76 11.09 11.86
C ASN A 159 -0.87 12.04 10.66
N VAL A 160 -0.70 11.55 9.42
CA VAL A 160 -0.99 12.30 8.20
C VAL A 160 -2.23 11.76 7.51
N ILE A 161 -2.80 12.54 6.60
CA ILE A 161 -3.98 12.10 5.85
C ILE A 161 -3.62 10.94 4.91
N HIS A 162 -4.52 9.98 4.81
CA HIS A 162 -4.44 8.98 3.76
C HIS A 162 -4.75 9.61 2.41
N THR A 163 -3.81 9.49 1.47
CA THR A 163 -3.92 10.04 0.11
C THR A 163 -4.68 9.08 -0.79
N TYR A 164 -5.96 8.86 -0.46
CA TYR A 164 -6.82 7.88 -1.12
C TYR A 164 -6.87 8.10 -2.63
N GLU A 165 -6.55 7.07 -3.41
CA GLU A 165 -6.59 7.10 -4.89
C GLU A 165 -5.76 8.24 -5.52
N HIS A 166 -4.67 8.66 -4.87
CA HIS A 166 -3.71 9.62 -5.42
C HIS A 166 -2.51 8.89 -6.03
N ARG A 167 -2.41 8.93 -7.37
CA ARG A 167 -1.49 8.13 -8.19
C ARG A 167 -0.05 8.23 -7.69
N ALA A 168 0.45 9.46 -7.53
CA ALA A 168 1.86 9.70 -7.26
C ALA A 168 2.30 9.18 -5.89
N SER A 169 1.52 9.46 -4.83
CA SER A 169 1.88 9.04 -3.47
C SER A 169 1.69 7.54 -3.25
N GLN A 170 0.63 6.93 -3.80
CA GLN A 170 0.42 5.49 -3.71
C GLN A 170 1.49 4.70 -4.45
N ALA A 171 1.90 5.15 -5.65
CA ALA A 171 3.01 4.55 -6.37
C ALA A 171 4.35 4.70 -5.62
N GLN A 172 4.64 5.90 -5.10
CA GLN A 172 5.90 6.17 -4.40
C GLN A 172 6.03 5.36 -3.11
N THR A 173 5.00 5.38 -2.25
CA THR A 173 5.04 4.66 -0.98
C THR A 173 5.16 3.15 -1.19
N SER A 174 4.49 2.61 -2.22
CA SER A 174 4.57 1.19 -2.55
C SER A 174 5.95 0.80 -3.12
N LEU A 175 6.56 1.66 -3.93
CA LEU A 175 7.92 1.46 -4.46
C LEU A 175 8.96 1.47 -3.33
N ASP A 176 8.85 2.41 -2.40
CA ASP A 176 9.80 2.53 -1.29
C ASP A 176 9.63 1.38 -0.27
N MET A 177 8.41 0.84 -0.10
CA MET A 177 8.21 -0.42 0.63
C MET A 177 8.96 -1.59 -0.03
N LEU A 178 8.92 -1.73 -1.35
CA LEU A 178 9.68 -2.78 -2.07
C LEU A 178 11.19 -2.60 -1.91
N ARG A 179 11.66 -1.36 -1.91
CA ARG A 179 13.09 -1.04 -1.69
C ARG A 179 13.52 -1.39 -0.27
N ALA A 180 12.71 -1.04 0.74
CA ALA A 180 12.96 -1.42 2.13
C ALA A 180 12.91 -2.94 2.34
N ALA A 181 11.96 -3.64 1.70
CA ALA A 181 11.90 -5.10 1.71
C ALA A 181 13.18 -5.72 1.12
N ARG A 182 13.66 -5.21 -0.02
CA ARG A 182 14.93 -5.64 -0.63
C ARG A 182 16.13 -5.41 0.30
N GLU A 183 16.21 -4.26 0.96
CA GLU A 183 17.27 -3.98 1.93
C GLU A 183 17.23 -4.96 3.11
N TYR A 184 16.04 -5.21 3.66
CA TYR A 184 15.84 -6.19 4.73
C TYR A 184 16.27 -7.61 4.31
N ILE A 185 15.83 -8.07 3.13
CA ILE A 185 16.18 -9.39 2.59
C ILE A 185 17.69 -9.52 2.40
N LYS A 186 18.36 -8.50 1.87
CA LYS A 186 19.83 -8.52 1.67
C LYS A 186 20.59 -8.57 3.00
N ALA A 187 20.10 -7.90 4.03
CA ALA A 187 20.70 -7.92 5.36
C ALA A 187 20.47 -9.26 6.09
N ASN A 188 19.46 -10.05 5.70
CA ASN A 188 19.09 -11.29 6.36
C ASN A 188 19.36 -12.51 5.47
N SER A 189 20.55 -13.10 5.63
CA SER A 189 21.03 -14.19 4.77
C SER A 189 20.21 -15.48 4.82
N ALA A 190 19.33 -15.65 5.82
CA ALA A 190 18.39 -16.76 5.89
C ALA A 190 17.26 -16.65 4.85
N ILE A 191 16.93 -15.44 4.41
CA ILE A 191 15.87 -15.19 3.43
C ILE A 191 16.47 -15.30 2.03
N LYS A 192 15.93 -16.22 1.21
CA LYS A 192 16.42 -16.47 -0.14
C LYS A 192 15.44 -15.92 -1.17
N TRP A 193 15.83 -14.85 -1.86
CA TRP A 193 15.06 -14.26 -2.96
C TRP A 193 15.73 -14.54 -4.30
N ASP A 194 14.98 -15.10 -5.26
CA ASP A 194 15.46 -15.37 -6.63
C ASP A 194 15.41 -14.17 -7.57
N SER A 195 15.24 -12.96 -7.02
CA SER A 195 15.12 -11.68 -7.73
C SER A 195 13.85 -11.47 -8.55
N ARG A 196 12.97 -12.47 -8.77
CA ARG A 196 11.69 -12.23 -9.45
C ARG A 196 10.77 -11.40 -8.57
N LEU A 197 10.11 -10.42 -9.18
CA LEU A 197 9.07 -9.60 -8.56
C LEU A 197 7.77 -9.75 -9.34
N TYR A 198 6.67 -9.87 -8.59
CA TYR A 198 5.31 -9.73 -9.09
C TYR A 198 4.61 -8.61 -8.33
N LEU A 199 3.57 -8.03 -8.93
CA LEU A 199 2.71 -7.05 -8.25
C LEU A 199 1.25 -7.51 -8.31
N ALA A 200 0.53 -7.32 -7.22
CA ALA A 200 -0.88 -7.69 -7.12
C ALA A 200 -1.67 -6.68 -6.26
N GLY A 201 -2.87 -6.31 -6.68
CA GLY A 201 -3.79 -5.53 -5.85
C GLY A 201 -5.22 -5.56 -6.38
N TYR A 202 -6.17 -5.35 -5.47
CA TYR A 202 -7.60 -5.36 -5.75
C TYR A 202 -8.30 -4.08 -5.25
N SER A 203 -9.33 -3.60 -5.94
CA SER A 203 -10.04 -2.36 -5.60
C SER A 203 -9.09 -1.15 -5.64
N GLU A 204 -9.02 -0.35 -4.59
CA GLU A 204 -7.96 0.66 -4.42
C GLU A 204 -6.55 0.08 -4.62
N GLY A 205 -6.31 -1.14 -4.14
CA GLY A 205 -5.06 -1.83 -4.35
C GLY A 205 -4.78 -2.10 -5.83
N GLY A 206 -5.83 -2.34 -6.63
CA GLY A 206 -5.71 -2.49 -8.07
C GLY A 206 -5.27 -1.19 -8.74
N TYR A 207 -5.80 -0.04 -8.29
CA TYR A 207 -5.36 1.28 -8.73
C TYR A 207 -3.91 1.56 -8.29
N ALA A 208 -3.57 1.32 -7.02
CA ALA A 208 -2.22 1.52 -6.49
C ALA A 208 -1.18 0.62 -7.19
N THR A 209 -1.49 -0.64 -7.48
CA THR A 209 -0.64 -1.55 -8.24
C THR A 209 -0.41 -1.05 -9.66
N MET A 210 -1.45 -0.56 -10.35
CA MET A 210 -1.31 0.01 -11.70
C MET A 210 -0.44 1.27 -11.69
N ALA A 211 -0.63 2.14 -10.69
CA ALA A 211 0.16 3.36 -10.52
C ALA A 211 1.64 3.04 -10.23
N LEU A 212 1.90 2.07 -9.34
CA LEU A 212 3.23 1.55 -9.05
C LEU A 212 3.89 0.98 -10.31
N TYR A 213 3.17 0.16 -11.07
CA TYR A 213 3.69 -0.45 -12.29
C TYR A 213 4.08 0.61 -13.32
N LYS A 214 3.20 1.57 -13.60
CA LYS A 214 3.51 2.69 -14.51
C LYS A 214 4.76 3.46 -14.04
N LYS A 215 4.82 3.80 -12.75
CA LYS A 215 5.98 4.49 -12.15
C LYS A 215 7.27 3.67 -12.32
N MET A 216 7.24 2.38 -12.03
CA MET A 216 8.40 1.51 -12.18
C MET A 216 8.87 1.45 -13.63
N GLN A 217 7.95 1.34 -14.58
CA GLN A 217 8.30 1.29 -16.00
C GLN A 217 8.91 2.60 -16.51
N GLU A 218 8.40 3.74 -16.05
CA GLU A 218 8.83 5.06 -16.55
C GLU A 218 10.07 5.61 -15.87
N GLU A 219 10.21 5.37 -14.56
CA GLU A 219 11.26 6.03 -13.76
C GLU A 219 12.39 5.08 -13.36
N VAL A 220 12.10 3.78 -13.15
CA VAL A 220 13.07 2.81 -12.63
C VAL A 220 12.99 1.43 -13.31
N PRO A 221 12.98 1.34 -14.67
CA PRO A 221 12.63 0.14 -15.41
C PRO A 221 13.56 -1.07 -15.18
N THR A 222 14.77 -0.82 -14.67
CA THR A 222 15.79 -1.86 -14.41
C THR A 222 16.03 -2.11 -12.93
N GLU A 223 15.32 -1.42 -12.03
CA GLU A 223 15.57 -1.52 -10.59
C GLU A 223 15.08 -2.85 -10.00
N PHE A 224 14.01 -3.41 -10.56
CA PHE A 224 13.43 -4.69 -10.17
C PHE A 224 13.18 -5.57 -11.39
N ASN A 225 13.38 -6.87 -11.25
CA ASN A 225 13.05 -7.86 -12.27
C ASN A 225 11.55 -8.22 -12.18
N LEU A 226 10.71 -7.26 -12.58
CA LEU A 226 9.25 -7.39 -12.61
C LEU A 226 8.82 -8.36 -13.73
N LYS A 227 8.11 -9.42 -13.35
CA LYS A 227 7.73 -10.52 -14.26
C LYS A 227 6.28 -10.48 -14.72
N ALA A 228 5.37 -10.10 -13.82
CA ALA A 228 3.96 -9.96 -14.12
C ALA A 228 3.26 -9.05 -13.10
N VAL A 229 2.16 -8.45 -13.53
CA VAL A 229 1.32 -7.55 -12.74
C VAL A 229 -0.13 -8.03 -12.82
N SER A 230 -0.80 -8.10 -11.68
CA SER A 230 -2.21 -8.43 -11.59
C SER A 230 -2.98 -7.32 -10.89
N THR A 231 -3.99 -6.77 -11.56
CA THR A 231 -4.86 -5.74 -11.01
C THR A 231 -6.30 -6.20 -11.10
N GLY A 232 -7.04 -6.07 -10.00
CA GLY A 232 -8.46 -6.37 -9.94
C GLY A 232 -9.28 -5.14 -9.59
N ALA A 233 -10.33 -4.87 -10.36
CA ALA A 233 -11.36 -3.86 -10.07
C ALA A 233 -10.86 -2.49 -9.60
N GLY A 234 -9.76 -1.97 -10.18
CA GLY A 234 -9.22 -0.65 -9.85
C GLY A 234 -9.85 0.48 -10.66
N ALA A 235 -9.85 1.70 -10.09
CA ALA A 235 -10.42 2.89 -10.73
C ALA A 235 -9.41 3.58 -11.67
N TYR A 236 -9.07 2.97 -12.81
CA TYR A 236 -7.98 3.45 -13.68
C TYR A 236 -8.29 4.71 -14.51
N ASP A 237 -9.55 4.90 -14.91
CA ASP A 237 -10.04 6.02 -15.73
C ASP A 237 -10.87 6.95 -14.84
N LYS A 238 -10.16 7.68 -13.97
CA LYS A 238 -10.73 8.60 -12.97
C LYS A 238 -11.63 9.62 -13.63
N THR A 239 -11.20 10.18 -14.75
CA THR A 239 -11.95 11.23 -15.45
C THR A 239 -13.32 10.74 -15.91
N ASN A 240 -13.40 9.63 -16.66
CA ASN A 240 -14.69 9.14 -17.14
C ASN A 240 -15.49 8.44 -16.03
N PHE A 241 -14.81 7.81 -15.06
CA PHE A 241 -15.50 7.23 -13.92
C PHE A 241 -16.21 8.31 -13.10
N THR A 242 -15.56 9.44 -12.81
CA THR A 242 -16.21 10.55 -12.11
C THR A 242 -17.36 11.16 -12.91
N LYS A 243 -17.24 11.28 -14.24
CA LYS A 243 -18.38 11.67 -15.09
C LYS A 243 -19.57 10.72 -14.94
N ALA A 244 -19.33 9.41 -14.88
CA ALA A 244 -20.39 8.43 -14.64
C ALA A 244 -21.01 8.60 -13.24
N VAL A 245 -20.18 8.73 -12.21
CA VAL A 245 -20.62 8.90 -10.81
C VAL A 245 -21.48 10.16 -10.60
N VAL A 246 -21.13 11.28 -11.25
CA VAL A 246 -21.92 12.52 -11.14
C VAL A 246 -23.05 12.61 -12.16
N GLY A 247 -23.04 11.78 -13.21
CA GLY A 247 -23.97 11.87 -14.34
C GLY A 247 -25.07 10.83 -14.35
N LEU A 248 -24.90 9.71 -13.64
CA LEU A 248 -25.79 8.57 -13.66
C LEU A 248 -26.24 8.20 -12.23
N PRO A 249 -27.44 7.64 -12.07
CA PRO A 249 -27.85 7.06 -10.79
C PRO A 249 -26.89 5.96 -10.33
N SER A 250 -26.41 6.05 -9.09
CA SER A 250 -25.64 5.00 -8.43
C SER A 250 -26.56 4.06 -7.64
N ALA A 251 -26.01 2.94 -7.15
CA ALA A 251 -26.75 2.00 -6.31
C ALA A 251 -27.19 2.57 -4.95
N GLY A 252 -26.72 3.77 -4.59
CA GLY A 252 -27.08 4.47 -3.36
C GLY A 252 -26.54 3.86 -2.07
N ASN A 253 -25.57 2.94 -2.17
CA ASN A 253 -24.94 2.31 -1.01
C ASN A 253 -24.01 3.32 -0.29
N PRO A 254 -24.21 3.60 1.00
CA PRO A 254 -23.45 4.62 1.73
C PRO A 254 -21.96 4.27 1.86
N ASN A 255 -21.61 2.98 1.93
CA ASN A 255 -20.21 2.56 2.02
C ASN A 255 -19.45 2.81 0.71
N TRP A 256 -20.11 2.63 -0.44
CA TRP A 256 -19.52 2.90 -1.76
C TRP A 256 -19.44 4.40 -2.00
N ASN A 257 -20.50 5.12 -1.64
CA ASN A 257 -20.57 6.58 -1.71
C ASN A 257 -19.48 7.25 -0.86
N ARG A 258 -19.13 6.66 0.29
CA ARG A 258 -18.00 7.11 1.12
C ARG A 258 -16.66 7.07 0.36
N ALA A 259 -16.42 6.09 -0.50
CA ALA A 259 -15.21 6.04 -1.32
C ALA A 259 -15.17 7.20 -2.34
N PHE A 260 -16.30 7.51 -2.99
CA PHE A 260 -16.39 8.67 -3.90
C PHE A 260 -16.16 10.00 -3.18
N LEU A 261 -16.75 10.14 -1.98
CA LEU A 261 -16.51 11.28 -1.11
C LEU A 261 -15.03 11.41 -0.73
N TRP A 262 -14.36 10.29 -0.45
CA TRP A 262 -12.95 10.28 -0.09
C TRP A 262 -12.05 10.75 -1.23
N VAL A 263 -12.28 10.30 -2.46
CA VAL A 263 -11.55 10.81 -3.64
C VAL A 263 -11.70 12.33 -3.74
N LEU A 264 -12.93 12.84 -3.58
CA LEU A 264 -13.20 14.28 -3.64
C LEU A 264 -12.43 15.04 -2.54
N PHE A 265 -12.45 14.55 -1.30
CA PHE A 265 -11.72 15.17 -0.19
C PHE A 265 -10.21 15.15 -0.39
N THR A 266 -9.66 14.02 -0.83
CA THR A 266 -8.23 13.90 -1.15
C THR A 266 -7.84 14.93 -2.20
N TYR A 267 -8.59 15.03 -3.30
CA TYR A 267 -8.22 15.93 -4.38
C TYR A 267 -8.44 17.40 -4.01
N ASN A 268 -9.53 17.71 -3.31
CA ASN A 268 -9.76 19.07 -2.82
C ASN A 268 -8.69 19.54 -1.83
N THR A 269 -8.01 18.61 -1.15
CA THR A 269 -6.90 18.90 -0.23
C THR A 269 -5.57 19.04 -0.94
N ILE A 270 -5.21 18.06 -1.79
CA ILE A 270 -3.90 17.96 -2.44
C ILE A 270 -3.74 19.01 -3.56
N TYR A 271 -4.76 19.20 -4.39
CA TYR A 271 -4.70 20.12 -5.52
C TYR A 271 -5.08 21.54 -5.07
N SER A 272 -4.08 22.45 -5.06
CA SER A 272 -4.25 23.82 -4.58
C SER A 272 -5.34 24.62 -5.30
N ASP A 273 -5.57 24.32 -6.58
CA ASP A 273 -6.54 25.00 -7.43
C ASP A 273 -8.00 24.58 -7.17
N LEU A 274 -8.19 23.55 -6.34
CA LEU A 274 -9.50 23.14 -5.85
C LEU A 274 -9.81 23.89 -4.56
N ARG A 275 -9.42 23.33 -3.39
CA ARG A 275 -9.64 23.91 -2.04
C ARG A 275 -10.97 24.65 -1.88
N ARG A 276 -12.04 24.09 -2.46
CA ARG A 276 -13.36 24.71 -2.51
C ARG A 276 -14.12 24.40 -1.23
N PRO A 277 -15.04 25.29 -0.80
CA PRO A 277 -15.95 24.98 0.29
C PRO A 277 -16.90 23.83 -0.10
N MET A 278 -17.37 23.08 0.89
CA MET A 278 -18.20 21.90 0.63
C MET A 278 -19.57 22.22 0.00
N ASP A 279 -20.07 23.44 0.17
CA ASP A 279 -21.31 23.91 -0.48
C ASP A 279 -21.17 24.17 -1.98
N TYR A 280 -19.94 24.21 -2.51
CA TYR A 280 -19.73 24.10 -3.96
C TYR A 280 -20.10 22.70 -4.45
N TYR A 281 -19.77 21.66 -3.68
CA TYR A 281 -19.93 20.28 -4.08
C TYR A 281 -21.30 19.70 -3.73
N PHE A 282 -21.82 19.98 -2.53
CA PHE A 282 -23.00 19.28 -1.98
C PHE A 282 -24.22 20.18 -1.76
N VAL A 283 -25.41 19.61 -1.89
CA VAL A 283 -26.71 20.25 -1.56
C VAL A 283 -27.22 19.82 -0.19
N GLU A 284 -28.13 20.59 0.41
CA GLU A 284 -28.83 20.15 1.62
C GLU A 284 -29.82 19.00 1.33
N PRO A 285 -30.05 18.07 2.30
CA PRO A 285 -29.48 18.03 3.66
C PRO A 285 -28.06 17.42 3.75
N TYR A 286 -27.52 16.91 2.64
CA TYR A 286 -26.25 16.17 2.61
C TYR A 286 -25.04 17.04 2.95
N LEU A 287 -25.07 18.31 2.54
CA LEU A 287 -24.05 19.30 2.87
C LEU A 287 -23.84 19.42 4.38
N THR A 288 -24.92 19.51 5.16
CA THR A 288 -24.86 19.57 6.62
C THR A 288 -24.16 18.33 7.20
N ASP A 289 -24.52 17.15 6.71
CA ASP A 289 -23.94 15.88 7.16
C ASP A 289 -22.45 15.76 6.79
N VAL A 290 -22.08 16.11 5.55
CA VAL A 290 -20.68 16.15 5.08
C VAL A 290 -19.84 17.14 5.89
N LYS A 291 -20.36 18.34 6.20
CA LYS A 291 -19.66 19.32 7.05
C LYS A 291 -19.50 18.84 8.49
N THR A 292 -20.46 18.08 9.00
CA THR A 292 -20.46 17.60 10.40
C THR A 292 -19.60 16.37 10.59
N ASN A 293 -19.75 15.38 9.71
CA ASN A 293 -19.23 14.03 9.89
C ASN A 293 -18.08 13.71 8.92
N GLY A 294 -17.77 14.58 7.95
CA GLY A 294 -16.70 14.35 6.98
C GLY A 294 -16.91 13.02 6.24
N LEU A 295 -15.88 12.16 6.25
CA LEU A 295 -15.96 10.83 5.62
C LEU A 295 -16.98 9.90 6.27
N ALA A 296 -17.42 10.17 7.50
CA ALA A 296 -18.45 9.39 8.17
C ALA A 296 -19.88 9.83 7.81
N ALA A 297 -20.05 10.79 6.89
CA ALA A 297 -21.36 11.22 6.40
C ALA A 297 -22.14 10.03 5.79
N ASN A 298 -23.43 9.94 6.12
CA ASN A 298 -24.29 8.84 5.71
C ASN A 298 -25.07 9.20 4.44
N LEU A 299 -24.41 9.10 3.30
CA LEU A 299 -25.00 9.37 1.98
C LEU A 299 -25.74 8.12 1.46
N ASN A 300 -26.86 7.75 2.07
CA ASN A 300 -27.66 6.57 1.69
C ASN A 300 -28.69 6.88 0.58
N VAL A 301 -28.23 7.50 -0.50
CA VAL A 301 -29.00 7.81 -1.71
C VAL A 301 -28.09 7.67 -2.93
N SER A 302 -28.65 7.70 -4.13
CA SER A 302 -27.82 7.84 -5.33
C SER A 302 -26.89 9.06 -5.18
N ILE A 303 -25.58 8.85 -5.31
CA ILE A 303 -24.59 9.88 -4.97
C ILE A 303 -24.74 11.14 -5.84
N ASP A 304 -25.22 10.98 -7.08
CA ASP A 304 -25.47 12.09 -7.99
C ASP A 304 -26.53 13.08 -7.47
N GLN A 305 -27.40 12.64 -6.56
CA GLN A 305 -28.42 13.48 -5.91
C GLN A 305 -27.84 14.35 -4.79
N THR A 306 -26.65 14.00 -4.30
CA THR A 306 -26.00 14.73 -3.20
C THR A 306 -25.25 15.97 -3.69
N PHE A 307 -24.97 16.04 -4.99
CA PHE A 307 -24.13 17.09 -5.58
C PHE A 307 -24.92 18.30 -6.06
N THR A 308 -24.30 19.48 -6.02
CA THR A 308 -24.87 20.69 -6.63
C THR A 308 -24.96 20.55 -8.14
N THR A 309 -25.95 21.22 -8.74
CA THR A 309 -26.07 21.28 -10.21
C THR A 309 -24.84 21.90 -10.86
N ALA A 310 -24.26 22.94 -10.23
CA ALA A 310 -23.07 23.60 -10.73
C ALA A 310 -21.87 22.65 -10.84
N PHE A 311 -21.61 21.85 -9.79
CA PHE A 311 -20.53 20.87 -9.80
C PHE A 311 -20.76 19.78 -10.85
N LYS A 312 -21.96 19.17 -10.89
CA LYS A 312 -22.30 18.15 -11.89
C LYS A 312 -22.09 18.65 -13.32
N GLN A 313 -22.65 19.82 -13.65
CA GLN A 313 -22.52 20.41 -14.99
C GLN A 313 -21.07 20.82 -15.29
N GLY A 314 -20.33 21.30 -14.29
CA GLY A 314 -18.91 21.60 -14.38
C GLY A 314 -18.09 20.41 -14.91
N VAL A 315 -18.30 19.24 -14.31
CA VAL A 315 -17.63 17.99 -14.69
C VAL A 315 -18.12 17.47 -16.05
N LEU A 316 -19.44 17.41 -16.25
CA LEU A 316 -20.05 16.80 -17.44
C LEU A 316 -19.81 17.61 -18.72
N LEU A 317 -19.88 18.94 -18.65
CA LEU A 317 -19.67 19.85 -19.79
C LEU A 317 -18.19 20.22 -19.98
N GLY A 318 -17.30 19.76 -19.10
CA GLY A 318 -15.88 20.05 -19.22
C GLY A 318 -15.49 21.47 -18.82
N THR A 319 -16.34 22.20 -18.10
CA THR A 319 -16.10 23.61 -17.72
C THR A 319 -15.36 23.75 -16.39
N ASP A 320 -15.41 22.74 -15.52
CA ASP A 320 -14.63 22.68 -14.28
C ASP A 320 -13.20 22.20 -14.55
N LYS A 321 -12.40 23.08 -15.17
CA LYS A 321 -11.05 22.75 -15.65
C LYS A 321 -10.10 22.29 -14.53
N ALA A 322 -10.17 22.93 -13.36
CA ALA A 322 -9.29 22.57 -12.25
C ALA A 322 -9.60 21.15 -11.72
N PHE A 323 -10.88 20.81 -11.56
CA PHE A 323 -11.26 19.48 -11.07
C PHE A 323 -10.95 18.38 -12.09
N LEU A 324 -11.16 18.66 -13.37
CA LEU A 324 -10.80 17.75 -14.46
C LEU A 324 -9.29 17.58 -14.60
N ALA A 325 -8.48 18.61 -14.32
CA ALA A 325 -7.03 18.49 -14.30
C ALA A 325 -6.56 17.60 -13.14
N ALA A 326 -7.15 17.73 -11.95
CA ALA A 326 -6.87 16.86 -10.82
C ALA A 326 -7.24 15.39 -11.11
N LEU A 327 -8.38 15.14 -11.76
CA LEU A 327 -8.77 13.80 -12.21
C LEU A 327 -7.77 13.25 -13.25
N ALA A 328 -7.41 14.07 -14.25
CA ALA A 328 -6.50 13.66 -15.31
C ALA A 328 -5.08 13.34 -14.80
N ASP A 329 -4.58 14.06 -13.79
CA ASP A 329 -3.30 13.72 -13.15
C ASP A 329 -3.33 12.36 -12.44
N ASN A 330 -4.52 11.84 -12.13
CA ASN A 330 -4.72 10.53 -11.51
C ASN A 330 -5.18 9.44 -12.49
N ASP A 331 -5.36 9.76 -13.77
CA ASP A 331 -5.66 8.74 -14.78
C ASP A 331 -4.43 7.84 -15.00
N ILE A 332 -4.63 6.52 -14.97
CA ILE A 332 -3.56 5.50 -15.11
C ILE A 332 -3.90 4.39 -16.11
N TYR A 333 -4.75 4.70 -17.08
CA TYR A 333 -5.27 3.73 -18.05
C TYR A 333 -4.70 3.89 -19.47
N ASN A 334 -4.29 5.09 -19.88
CA ASN A 334 -3.85 5.39 -21.25
C ASN A 334 -2.32 5.45 -21.37
N TRP A 335 -1.67 4.29 -21.37
CA TRP A 335 -0.23 4.14 -21.57
C TRP A 335 0.08 2.74 -22.12
N LYS A 336 1.34 2.42 -22.40
CA LYS A 336 1.75 1.14 -22.99
C LYS A 336 2.46 0.24 -21.95
N PRO A 337 1.77 -0.73 -21.31
CA PRO A 337 2.41 -1.77 -20.52
C PRO A 337 3.39 -2.61 -21.35
N LEU A 338 4.56 -2.93 -20.79
CA LEU A 338 5.61 -3.76 -21.42
C LEU A 338 5.77 -5.15 -20.78
N ILE A 339 5.34 -5.30 -19.53
CA ILE A 339 5.26 -6.54 -18.76
C ILE A 339 3.81 -7.06 -18.73
N PRO A 340 3.59 -8.39 -18.74
CA PRO A 340 2.28 -9.03 -18.59
C PRO A 340 1.42 -8.38 -17.50
N LEU A 341 0.24 -7.88 -17.91
CA LEU A 341 -0.72 -7.19 -17.06
C LEU A 341 -2.07 -7.90 -17.15
N LEU A 342 -2.50 -8.50 -16.05
CA LEU A 342 -3.84 -9.05 -15.90
C LEU A 342 -4.79 -7.97 -15.37
N LEU A 343 -5.88 -7.73 -16.08
CA LEU A 343 -6.98 -6.85 -15.68
C LEU A 343 -8.21 -7.72 -15.38
N THR A 344 -8.55 -7.92 -14.10
CA THR A 344 -9.75 -8.67 -13.71
C THR A 344 -10.86 -7.73 -13.24
N HIS A 345 -12.11 -7.96 -13.68
CA HIS A 345 -13.26 -7.16 -13.26
C HIS A 345 -14.56 -7.96 -13.41
N GLY A 346 -15.50 -7.83 -12.47
CA GLY A 346 -16.86 -8.33 -12.62
C GLY A 346 -17.72 -7.35 -13.41
N ASP A 347 -18.50 -7.81 -14.37
CA ASP A 347 -19.31 -6.90 -15.21
C ASP A 347 -20.59 -6.37 -14.52
N ALA A 348 -20.91 -6.86 -13.32
CA ALA A 348 -22.01 -6.39 -12.48
C ALA A 348 -21.51 -5.52 -11.30
N ASP A 349 -20.27 -5.05 -11.34
CA ASP A 349 -19.69 -4.19 -10.32
C ASP A 349 -20.35 -2.81 -10.29
N GLN A 350 -20.94 -2.46 -9.13
CA GLN A 350 -21.59 -1.18 -8.87
C GLN A 350 -20.81 -0.29 -7.90
N GLN A 351 -19.65 -0.74 -7.43
CA GLN A 351 -18.76 0.01 -6.55
C GLN A 351 -17.65 0.67 -7.37
N VAL A 352 -16.91 -0.11 -8.15
CA VAL A 352 -15.95 0.40 -9.15
C VAL A 352 -16.47 -0.01 -10.51
N TYR A 353 -16.82 0.94 -11.36
CA TYR A 353 -17.56 0.58 -12.57
C TYR A 353 -16.67 -0.18 -13.56
N PRO A 354 -17.21 -1.21 -14.27
CA PRO A 354 -16.48 -2.00 -15.26
C PRO A 354 -15.85 -1.16 -16.38
N LEU A 355 -16.35 0.06 -16.60
CA LEU A 355 -15.78 1.03 -17.52
C LEU A 355 -14.27 1.23 -17.29
N ASN A 356 -13.78 1.16 -16.05
CA ASN A 356 -12.37 1.38 -15.74
C ASN A 356 -11.48 0.34 -16.44
N THR A 357 -11.81 -0.95 -16.28
CA THR A 357 -11.08 -2.03 -16.95
C THR A 357 -11.27 -1.99 -18.45
N ALA A 358 -12.48 -1.68 -18.93
CA ALA A 358 -12.75 -1.57 -20.37
C ALA A 358 -11.92 -0.44 -21.02
N SER A 359 -11.89 0.75 -20.41
CA SER A 359 -11.07 1.90 -20.85
C SER A 359 -9.59 1.55 -20.84
N ALA A 360 -9.07 0.96 -19.76
CA ALA A 360 -7.67 0.56 -19.66
C ALA A 360 -7.28 -0.44 -20.74
N PHE A 361 -8.05 -1.53 -20.89
CA PHE A 361 -7.78 -2.54 -21.91
C PHE A 361 -7.78 -1.93 -23.32
N ALA A 362 -8.79 -1.14 -23.66
CA ALA A 362 -8.91 -0.51 -24.97
C ALA A 362 -7.76 0.47 -25.25
N ALA A 363 -7.46 1.37 -24.30
CA ALA A 363 -6.42 2.38 -24.46
C ALA A 363 -5.02 1.74 -24.56
N MET A 364 -4.68 0.80 -23.68
CA MET A 364 -3.39 0.13 -23.69
C MET A 364 -3.17 -0.71 -24.96
N THR A 365 -4.22 -1.37 -25.46
CA THR A 365 -4.19 -2.09 -26.73
C THR A 365 -4.01 -1.13 -27.91
N ALA A 366 -4.70 0.02 -27.90
CA ALA A 366 -4.53 1.06 -28.92
C ALA A 366 -3.12 1.66 -28.93
N GLN A 367 -2.44 1.69 -27.78
CA GLN A 367 -1.01 2.04 -27.66
C GLN A 367 -0.07 0.91 -28.12
N GLY A 368 -0.61 -0.20 -28.63
CA GLY A 368 0.14 -1.34 -29.16
C GLY A 368 0.72 -2.25 -28.09
N SER A 369 0.17 -2.25 -26.86
CA SER A 369 0.53 -3.27 -25.87
C SER A 369 -0.12 -4.61 -26.23
N GLN A 370 0.68 -5.67 -26.24
CA GLN A 370 0.23 -7.05 -26.50
C GLN A 370 0.25 -7.92 -25.23
N VAL A 371 0.57 -7.30 -24.09
CA VAL A 371 0.79 -7.99 -22.81
C VAL A 371 -0.36 -7.75 -21.83
N VAL A 372 -1.42 -7.05 -22.26
CA VAL A 372 -2.62 -6.82 -21.44
C VAL A 372 -3.61 -7.97 -21.64
N ILE A 373 -4.01 -8.59 -20.54
CA ILE A 373 -4.84 -9.79 -20.49
C ILE A 373 -6.14 -9.41 -19.76
N PRO A 374 -7.28 -9.27 -20.45
CA PRO A 374 -8.55 -9.01 -19.80
C PRO A 374 -9.12 -10.31 -19.22
N ASN A 375 -9.70 -10.23 -18.03
CA ASN A 375 -10.43 -11.29 -17.36
C ASN A 375 -11.74 -10.72 -16.82
N ILE A 376 -12.74 -10.60 -17.70
CA ILE A 376 -14.07 -10.11 -17.33
C ILE A 376 -14.90 -11.28 -16.82
N VAL A 377 -15.45 -11.15 -15.62
CA VAL A 377 -16.18 -12.20 -14.93
C VAL A 377 -17.69 -11.92 -14.98
N PRO A 378 -18.47 -12.66 -15.80
CA PRO A 378 -19.87 -12.34 -16.02
C PRO A 378 -20.76 -12.52 -14.78
N GLY A 379 -21.65 -11.56 -14.56
CA GLY A 379 -22.63 -11.51 -13.49
C GLY A 379 -22.05 -11.35 -12.09
N LYS A 380 -20.76 -10.99 -11.95
CA LYS A 380 -20.11 -10.84 -10.65
C LYS A 380 -20.00 -9.38 -10.23
N THR A 381 -20.30 -9.14 -8.97
CA THR A 381 -20.12 -7.84 -8.30
C THR A 381 -18.67 -7.65 -7.85
N HIS A 382 -18.37 -6.49 -7.23
CA HIS A 382 -17.05 -6.14 -6.74
C HIS A 382 -16.42 -7.22 -5.85
N VAL A 383 -17.17 -7.74 -4.87
CA VAL A 383 -16.63 -8.71 -3.91
C VAL A 383 -16.64 -10.13 -4.48
N GLU A 384 -17.67 -10.49 -5.23
CA GLU A 384 -17.81 -11.85 -5.81
C GLU A 384 -16.74 -12.15 -6.88
N THR A 385 -16.08 -11.12 -7.40
CA THR A 385 -15.00 -11.24 -8.38
C THR A 385 -13.65 -11.61 -7.73
N ILE A 386 -13.46 -11.37 -6.43
CA ILE A 386 -12.18 -11.58 -5.73
C ILE A 386 -11.63 -13.00 -5.91
N PRO A 387 -12.40 -14.09 -5.74
CA PRO A 387 -11.87 -15.45 -5.94
C PRO A 387 -11.35 -15.68 -7.37
N TYR A 388 -12.06 -15.15 -8.38
CA TYR A 388 -11.65 -15.26 -9.79
C TYR A 388 -10.37 -14.48 -10.07
N TRP A 389 -10.21 -13.31 -9.44
CA TRP A 389 -8.97 -12.55 -9.51
C TRP A 389 -7.81 -13.29 -8.84
N LEU A 390 -8.02 -13.89 -7.66
CA LEU A 390 -6.99 -14.66 -6.96
C LEU A 390 -6.51 -15.86 -7.79
N ASP A 391 -7.45 -16.63 -8.36
CA ASP A 391 -7.14 -17.79 -9.22
C ASP A 391 -6.38 -17.38 -10.48
N ALA A 392 -6.83 -16.33 -11.17
CA ALA A 392 -6.18 -15.81 -12.37
C ALA A 392 -4.81 -15.21 -12.06
N THR A 393 -4.65 -14.54 -10.91
CA THR A 393 -3.37 -14.01 -10.42
C THR A 393 -2.39 -15.15 -10.16
N TYR A 394 -2.84 -16.21 -9.48
CA TYR A 394 -2.03 -17.38 -9.23
C TYR A 394 -1.57 -18.03 -10.54
N ALA A 395 -2.51 -18.26 -11.48
CA ALA A 395 -2.20 -18.84 -12.78
C ALA A 395 -1.19 -17.98 -13.59
N LEU A 396 -1.36 -16.65 -13.57
CA LEU A 396 -0.43 -15.72 -14.20
C LEU A 396 0.99 -15.86 -13.63
N PHE A 397 1.13 -15.84 -12.30
CA PHE A 397 2.46 -15.89 -11.67
C PHE A 397 3.15 -17.25 -11.87
N GLN A 398 2.40 -18.36 -11.90
CA GLN A 398 2.95 -19.67 -12.24
C GLN A 398 3.53 -19.71 -13.67
N LYS A 399 2.94 -18.96 -14.63
CA LYS A 399 3.41 -18.92 -16.02
C LYS A 399 4.77 -18.24 -16.19
N PHE A 400 5.13 -17.33 -15.28
CA PHE A 400 6.35 -16.52 -15.37
C PHE A 400 7.39 -16.88 -14.31
N GLN A 401 7.40 -18.14 -13.88
CA GLN A 401 8.41 -18.67 -12.97
C GLN A 401 9.81 -18.72 -13.61
#